data_AF-A0A359ECJ9-F1
#
_entry.id   AF-A0A359ECJ9-F1
#
_cell.length_a   1.000
_cell.length_b   1.000
_cell.length_c   1.000
_cell.angle_alpha   90.00
_cell.angle_beta   90.00
_cell.angle_gamma   90.00
#
_symmetry.space_group_name_H-M   'P 1'
#
loop_
_entity.id
_entity.type
_entity.pdbx_description
1 polymer ?
#
loop_
_entity_poly.entity_id
_entity_poly.type
_entity_poly.pdbx_seq_one_letter_code
_entity_poly.pdbx_strand_id
1 'polypeptide(L)'
;MQKIKNFIVNSRVWRSFFRHGWPDNPLDRSLVMTTNVFFHLHPVKVSKKSIKWSYSLGLGLISALVFASLSITGILLMFYYVPSVERAYSYITILQTE
;
A
#
# COMPACT_ATOMS: atom_id res chain seq x y z
N MET A 1 25.70 20.69 -1.61
CA MET A 1 24.75 19.54 -1.58
C MET A 1 25.42 18.21 -1.16
N GLN A 2 26.63 17.90 -1.61
CA GLN A 2 27.32 16.62 -1.28
C GLN A 2 27.51 16.36 0.23
N LYS A 3 27.84 17.39 1.03
CA LYS A 3 28.01 17.26 2.49
C LYS A 3 26.74 16.79 3.19
N ILE A 4 25.58 17.29 2.78
CA ILE A 4 24.28 16.92 3.39
C ILE A 4 23.91 15.49 3.02
N LYS A 5 24.08 15.10 1.75
CA LYS A 5 23.86 13.72 1.28
C LYS A 5 24.70 12.72 2.08
N ASN A 6 25.99 13.03 2.26
CA ASN A 6 26.90 12.16 3.00
C ASN A 6 26.57 12.10 4.50
N PHE A 7 26.09 13.19 5.09
CA PHE A 7 25.65 13.21 6.48
C PHE A 7 24.42 12.32 6.71
N ILE A 8 23.44 12.38 5.81
CA ILE A 8 22.22 11.55 5.88
C ILE A 8 22.54 10.08 5.65
N VAL A 9 23.29 9.75 4.59
CA VAL A 9 23.61 8.35 4.22
C VAL A 9 24.51 7.66 5.24
N ASN A 10 25.39 8.40 5.93
CA ASN A 10 26.23 7.84 6.98
C ASN A 10 25.57 7.81 8.36
N SER A 11 24.32 8.29 8.49
CA SER A 11 23.60 8.19 9.74
C SER A 11 23.31 6.72 10.09
N ARG A 12 23.32 6.39 11.40
CA ARG A 12 22.95 5.05 11.90
C ARG A 12 21.53 4.66 11.47
N VAL A 13 20.62 5.63 11.46
CA VAL A 13 19.22 5.44 11.05
C VAL A 13 19.14 5.03 9.58
N TRP A 14 19.88 5.71 8.70
CA TRP A 14 19.89 5.39 7.27
C TRP A 14 20.44 3.99 7.00
N ARG A 15 21.59 3.62 7.61
CA ARG A 15 22.16 2.27 7.46
C ARG A 15 21.27 1.15 8.04
N SER A 16 20.41 1.47 9.00
CA SER A 16 19.44 0.52 9.56
C SER A 16 18.27 0.25 8.62
N PHE A 17 17.77 1.28 7.93
CA PHE A 17 16.64 1.15 6.98
C PHE A 17 17.09 0.74 5.57
N PHE A 18 18.21 1.28 5.11
CA PHE A 18 18.80 0.99 3.82
C PHE A 18 20.15 0.31 4.04
N ARG A 19 20.16 -1.01 3.85
CA ARG A 19 21.38 -1.83 3.97
C ARG A 19 22.40 -1.57 2.85
N HIS A 20 22.02 -0.83 1.81
CA HIS A 20 22.86 -0.43 0.69
C HIS A 20 23.10 1.08 0.71
N GLY A 21 24.25 1.50 0.16
CA GLY A 21 24.59 2.91 -0.01
C GLY A 21 23.64 3.65 -0.95
N TRP A 22 23.93 4.91 -1.23
CA TRP A 22 23.13 5.67 -2.20
C TRP A 22 23.17 4.98 -3.58
N PRO A 23 22.03 4.75 -4.23
CA PRO A 23 21.99 3.92 -5.43
C PRO A 23 22.45 4.69 -6.68
N ASP A 24 23.76 4.65 -6.93
CA ASP A 24 24.36 5.31 -8.09
C ASP A 24 24.30 4.41 -9.35
N ASN A 25 24.40 3.08 -9.20
CA ASN A 25 24.35 2.11 -10.29
C ASN A 25 22.95 1.43 -10.45
N PRO A 26 22.65 0.76 -11.59
CA PRO A 26 21.36 0.08 -11.79
C PRO A 26 21.10 -1.12 -10.86
N LEU A 27 22.16 -1.80 -10.42
CA LEU A 27 22.07 -2.97 -9.55
C LEU A 27 21.65 -2.55 -8.13
N ASP A 28 22.28 -1.53 -7.58
CA ASP A 28 22.01 -0.91 -6.29
C ASP A 28 20.58 -0.36 -6.25
N ARG A 29 20.08 0.24 -7.34
CA ARG A 29 18.66 0.66 -7.44
C ARG A 29 17.71 -0.52 -7.29
N SER A 30 18.04 -1.66 -7.92
CA SER A 30 17.26 -2.89 -7.78
C SER A 30 17.34 -3.46 -6.37
N LEU A 31 18.54 -3.51 -5.80
CA LEU A 31 18.79 -4.00 -4.45
C LEU A 31 18.02 -3.15 -3.42
N VAL A 32 18.02 -1.83 -3.54
CA VAL A 32 17.26 -0.96 -2.62
C VAL A 32 15.76 -1.30 -2.63
N MET A 33 15.18 -1.57 -3.79
CA MET A 33 13.78 -1.96 -3.91
C MET A 33 13.50 -3.38 -3.39
N THR A 34 14.35 -4.35 -3.70
CA THR A 34 14.14 -5.76 -3.32
C THR A 34 14.47 -6.04 -1.85
N THR A 35 15.45 -5.35 -1.28
CA THR A 35 15.93 -5.61 0.10
C THR A 35 15.03 -4.97 1.17
N ASN A 36 14.13 -4.07 0.78
CA ASN A 36 13.18 -3.43 1.69
C ASN A 36 11.80 -4.08 1.54
N VAL A 37 11.21 -4.52 2.66
CA VAL A 37 9.88 -5.16 2.67
C VAL A 37 8.80 -4.24 2.06
N PHE A 38 8.87 -2.93 2.36
CA PHE A 38 7.91 -1.96 1.84
C PHE A 38 8.04 -1.71 0.34
N PHE A 39 9.28 -1.73 -0.19
CA PHE A 39 9.50 -1.50 -1.62
C PHE A 39 9.36 -2.78 -2.46
N HIS A 40 9.30 -3.95 -1.82
CA HIS A 40 9.11 -5.24 -2.50
C HIS A 40 7.78 -5.32 -3.25
N LEU A 41 6.73 -4.67 -2.73
CA LEU A 41 5.42 -4.58 -3.38
C LEU A 41 5.44 -3.73 -4.66
N HIS A 42 6.44 -2.86 -4.81
CA HIS A 42 6.54 -1.96 -5.95
C HIS A 42 7.47 -2.55 -7.03
N PRO A 43 7.10 -2.42 -8.32
CA PRO A 43 7.94 -2.91 -9.41
C PRO A 43 9.24 -2.12 -9.50
N VAL A 44 10.37 -2.82 -9.53
CA VAL A 44 11.73 -2.24 -9.65
C VAL A 44 11.90 -1.43 -10.95
N LYS A 45 11.27 -1.89 -12.03
CA LYS A 45 11.32 -1.26 -13.35
C LYS A 45 9.92 -1.10 -13.88
N VAL A 46 9.57 0.12 -14.29
CA VAL A 46 8.31 0.45 -14.93
C VAL A 46 8.57 1.05 -16.31
N SER A 47 7.70 0.73 -17.28
CA SER A 47 7.80 1.34 -18.61
C SER A 47 7.36 2.81 -18.54
N LYS A 48 8.01 3.68 -19.32
CA LYS A 48 7.62 5.11 -19.41
C LYS A 48 6.18 5.30 -19.88
N LYS A 49 5.65 4.37 -20.68
CA LYS A 49 4.27 4.40 -21.18
C LYS A 49 3.27 4.16 -20.04
N SER A 50 3.60 3.26 -19.12
CA SER A 50 2.76 2.90 -17.97
C SER A 50 2.65 4.00 -16.92
N ILE A 51 3.54 5.01 -16.95
CA ILE A 51 3.49 6.18 -16.05
C ILE A 51 2.37 7.14 -16.46
N LYS A 52 1.90 7.08 -17.71
CA LYS A 52 0.76 7.91 -18.15
C LYS A 52 -0.50 7.44 -17.42
N TRP A 53 -1.13 8.35 -16.68
CA TRP A 53 -2.37 8.07 -15.94
C TRP A 53 -3.45 7.44 -16.82
N SER A 54 -3.60 7.92 -18.05
CA SER A 54 -4.58 7.41 -19.02
C SER A 54 -4.33 5.98 -19.51
N TYR A 55 -3.15 5.39 -19.26
CA TYR A 55 -2.81 4.07 -19.79
C TYR A 55 -3.54 2.95 -19.04
N SER A 56 -3.58 3.01 -17.71
CA SER A 56 -4.27 2.03 -16.86
C SER A 56 -5.43 2.64 -16.06
N LEU A 57 -5.59 3.97 -16.10
CA LEU A 57 -6.56 4.75 -15.31
C LEU A 57 -6.49 4.47 -13.80
N GLY A 58 -5.40 3.88 -13.32
CA GLY A 58 -5.25 3.48 -11.91
C GLY A 58 -6.26 2.41 -11.47
N LEU A 59 -6.95 1.72 -12.38
CA LEU A 59 -8.10 0.86 -12.06
C LEU A 59 -7.77 -0.25 -11.06
N GLY A 60 -6.57 -0.85 -11.14
CA GLY A 60 -6.15 -1.89 -10.20
C GLY A 60 -5.95 -1.39 -8.78
N LEU A 61 -5.42 -0.17 -8.60
CA LEU A 61 -5.30 0.43 -7.27
C LEU A 61 -6.67 0.81 -6.74
N ILE A 62 -7.52 1.38 -7.58
CA ILE A 62 -8.89 1.75 -7.20
C ILE A 62 -9.69 0.51 -6.77
N SER A 63 -9.62 -0.59 -7.52
CA SER A 63 -10.32 -1.83 -7.15
C SER A 63 -9.79 -2.44 -5.85
N ALA A 64 -8.47 -2.46 -5.65
CA ALA A 64 -7.87 -2.95 -4.42
C ALA A 64 -8.27 -2.09 -3.20
N LEU A 65 -8.33 -0.76 -3.36
CA LEU A 65 -8.76 0.16 -2.31
C LEU A 65 -10.24 -0.02 -1.96
N VAL A 66 -11.12 -0.12 -2.96
CA VAL A 66 -12.55 -0.36 -2.74
C VAL A 66 -12.77 -1.73 -2.11
N PHE A 67 -12.05 -2.77 -2.56
CA PHE A 67 -12.10 -4.10 -1.97
C PHE A 67 -11.66 -4.11 -0.49
N ALA A 68 -10.56 -3.46 -0.17
CA ALA A 68 -10.09 -3.35 1.21
C ALA A 68 -11.10 -2.59 2.09
N SER A 69 -11.64 -1.48 1.59
CA SER A 69 -12.68 -0.71 2.29
C SER A 69 -13.92 -1.56 2.56
N LEU A 70 -14.44 -2.26 1.55
CA LEU A 70 -15.60 -3.13 1.66
C LEU A 70 -15.34 -4.33 2.58
N SER A 71 -14.12 -4.88 2.57
CA SER A 71 -13.76 -5.98 3.46
C SER A 71 -13.76 -5.53 4.92
N ILE A 72 -13.17 -4.37 5.22
CA ILE A 72 -13.13 -3.83 6.59
C ILE A 72 -14.54 -3.49 7.07
N THR A 73 -15.32 -2.75 6.28
CA THR A 73 -16.71 -2.39 6.67
C THR A 73 -17.63 -3.61 6.71
N GLY A 74 -17.45 -4.57 5.81
CA GLY A 74 -18.18 -5.83 5.81
C GLY A 74 -17.90 -6.68 7.04
N ILE A 75 -16.64 -6.81 7.44
CA ILE A 75 -16.26 -7.51 8.69
C ILE A 75 -16.88 -6.81 9.90
N LEU A 76 -16.84 -5.47 9.94
CA LEU A 76 -17.50 -4.71 11.00
C LEU A 76 -19.00 -4.99 11.07
N LEU A 77 -19.68 -5.02 9.92
CA LEU A 77 -21.11 -5.38 9.85
C LEU A 77 -21.38 -6.79 10.36
N MET A 78 -20.52 -7.77 10.05
CA MET A 78 -20.71 -9.16 10.49
C MET A 78 -20.70 -9.34 12.01
N PHE A 79 -20.06 -8.44 12.77
CA PHE A 79 -20.12 -8.49 14.23
C PHE A 79 -21.50 -8.13 14.80
N TYR A 80 -22.27 -7.31 14.09
CA TYR A 80 -23.57 -6.82 14.55
C TYR A 80 -24.76 -7.43 13.79
N TYR A 81 -24.52 -7.93 12.57
CA TYR A 81 -25.53 -8.55 11.73
C TYR A 81 -25.75 -10.02 12.11
N VAL A 82 -27.01 -10.41 12.31
CA VAL A 82 -27.41 -11.80 12.55
C VAL A 82 -27.99 -12.41 11.27
N PRO A 83 -27.43 -13.51 10.72
CA PRO A 83 -27.93 -14.15 9.51
C PRO A 83 -29.17 -15.01 9.80
N SER A 84 -30.34 -14.37 9.94
CA SER A 84 -31.65 -15.02 10.14
C SER A 84 -32.69 -14.37 9.24
N VAL A 85 -33.46 -15.17 8.50
CA VAL A 85 -34.43 -14.69 7.50
C VAL A 85 -35.51 -13.81 8.16
N GLU A 86 -35.90 -14.16 9.37
CA GLU A 86 -36.95 -13.49 10.14
C GLU A 86 -36.48 -12.14 10.71
N ARG A 87 -35.17 -12.02 10.99
CA ARG A 87 -34.61 -10.89 11.75
C ARG A 87 -33.74 -9.96 10.91
N ALA A 88 -33.28 -10.39 9.73
CA ALA A 88 -32.34 -9.64 8.89
C ALA A 88 -32.74 -8.17 8.69
N TYR A 89 -34.00 -7.90 8.34
CA TYR A 89 -34.49 -6.53 8.14
C TYR A 89 -34.39 -5.68 9.42
N SER A 90 -34.85 -6.22 10.55
CA SER A 90 -34.84 -5.50 11.84
C SER A 90 -33.42 -5.14 12.30
N TYR A 91 -32.44 -6.02 12.09
CA TYR A 91 -31.05 -5.76 12.47
C TYR A 91 -30.44 -4.65 11.62
N ILE A 92 -30.75 -4.60 10.32
CA ILE A 92 -30.30 -3.50 9.46
C ILE A 92 -30.92 -2.17 9.90
N THR A 93 -32.20 -2.15 10.29
CA THR A 93 -32.84 -0.92 10.78
C THR A 93 -32.27 -0.44 12.11
N ILE A 94 -31.93 -1.37 13.02
CA ILE A 94 -31.26 -1.05 14.29
C ILE A 94 -29.87 -0.46 14.00
N LEU A 95 -29.07 -1.12 13.16
CA LEU A 95 -27.73 -0.67 12.78
C LEU A 95 -27.67 0.71 12.12
N GLN A 96 -28.78 1.15 11.52
CA GLN A 96 -28.85 2.47 10.87
C GLN A 96 -29.30 3.58 11.84
N THR A 97 -30.06 3.22 12.87
CA THR A 97 -30.79 4.18 13.72
C THR A 97 -30.11 4.40 15.07
N GLU A 98 -29.43 3.37 15.57
CA GLU A 98 -28.69 3.33 16.84
C GLU A 98 -27.18 3.28 16.60
#